data_AF-A0A0B1S356-F1
#
_entry.id   AF-A0A0B1S356-F1
#
_cell.length_a   1.000
_cell.length_b   1.000
_cell.length_c   1.000
_cell.angle_alpha   90.00
_cell.angle_beta   90.00
_cell.angle_gamma   90.00
#
_symmetry.space_group_name_H-M   'P 1'
#
loop_
_entity.id
_entity.type
_entity.pdbx_description
1 polymer ?
#
loop_
_entity_poly.entity_id
_entity_poly.type
_entity_poly.pdbx_seq_one_letter_code
_entity_poly.pdbx_strand_id
1 'polypeptide(L)'
;LQFQTKIPLPAQVLVDAHWNDIDNVKDYNDNIKFSRCLTKLTDNVDVANYASNEKFMVSSREFLVGRMRINFGNGYILAGRSCEIDGFKSSKNTVRFVLIKCHERVLKGCEMQKILEQMRGKKLASEHRIWLAF
;
A
#
# COMPACT_ATOMS: atom_id res chain seq x y z
N LEU A 1 7.09 13.29 -2.87
CA LEU A 1 7.10 13.37 -1.39
C LEU A 1 7.40 11.98 -0.85
N GLN A 2 8.31 11.83 0.11
CA GLN A 2 8.69 10.53 0.69
C GLN A 2 8.47 10.60 2.20
N PHE A 3 7.73 9.63 2.75
CA PHE A 3 7.48 9.53 4.19
C PHE A 3 8.28 8.38 4.78
N GLN A 4 8.88 8.61 5.94
CA GLN A 4 9.59 7.62 6.73
C GLN A 4 9.24 7.83 8.20
N THR A 5 8.92 6.74 8.89
CA THR A 5 8.64 6.76 10.34
C THR A 5 9.28 5.55 11.02
N LYS A 6 9.53 5.66 12.33
CA LYS A 6 9.98 4.55 13.18
C LYS A 6 8.84 4.19 14.11
N ILE A 7 8.45 2.92 14.10
CA ILE A 7 7.35 2.41 14.90
C ILE A 7 7.91 1.37 15.88
N PRO A 8 7.62 1.47 17.19
CA PRO A 8 8.13 0.56 18.21
C PRO A 8 7.34 -0.76 18.25
N LEU A 9 7.16 -1.40 17.08
CA LEU A 9 6.47 -2.68 16.94
C LEU A 9 7.27 -3.60 16.01
N PRO A 10 7.17 -4.94 16.17
CA PRO A 10 7.77 -5.87 15.22
C PRO A 10 7.20 -5.67 13.81
N ALA A 11 8.08 -5.71 12.80
CA ALA A 11 7.69 -5.52 11.40
C ALA A 11 6.55 -6.46 10.96
N GLN A 12 6.56 -7.71 11.42
CA GLN A 12 5.52 -8.70 11.10
C GLN A 12 4.13 -8.25 11.58
N VAL A 13 4.04 -7.67 12.79
CA VAL A 13 2.77 -7.17 13.35
C VAL A 13 2.19 -6.07 12.46
N LEU A 14 3.03 -5.16 11.99
CA LEU A 14 2.61 -4.06 11.10
C LEU A 14 2.12 -4.58 9.74
N VAL A 15 2.85 -5.53 9.16
CA VAL A 15 2.52 -6.11 7.86
C VAL A 15 1.25 -6.93 7.93
N ASP A 16 1.06 -7.72 9.00
CA ASP A 16 -0.15 -8.52 9.18
C ASP A 16 -1.37 -7.66 9.45
N ALA A 17 -1.24 -6.60 10.25
CA ALA A 17 -2.31 -5.62 10.42
C ALA A 17 -2.68 -4.96 9.08
N HIS A 18 -1.69 -4.45 8.33
CA HIS A 18 -1.94 -3.84 7.02
C HIS A 18 -2.61 -4.81 6.03
N TRP A 19 -2.14 -6.06 5.98
CA TRP A 19 -2.59 -7.03 4.98
C TRP A 19 -3.96 -7.62 5.32
N ASN A 20 -4.15 -8.05 6.57
CA ASN A 20 -5.31 -8.81 7.00
C ASN A 20 -6.49 -7.94 7.45
N ASP A 21 -6.25 -6.68 7.80
CA ASP A 21 -7.27 -5.76 8.33
C ASP A 21 -7.79 -4.74 7.31
N ILE A 22 -7.60 -5.04 6.01
CA ILE A 22 -7.97 -4.14 4.92
C ILE A 22 -9.43 -3.68 5.00
N ASP A 23 -10.36 -4.53 5.42
CA ASP A 23 -11.78 -4.17 5.44
C ASP A 23 -12.14 -3.17 6.56
N ASN A 24 -11.26 -3.04 7.56
CA ASN A 24 -11.50 -2.23 8.77
C ASN A 24 -10.63 -0.96 8.83
N VAL A 25 -9.89 -0.62 7.76
CA VAL A 25 -9.02 0.57 7.73
C VAL A 25 -9.77 1.86 8.07
N LYS A 26 -11.06 1.95 7.68
CA LYS A 26 -11.93 3.10 7.99
C LYS A 26 -12.11 3.34 9.49
N ASP A 27 -11.92 2.33 10.33
CA ASP A 27 -12.19 2.42 11.77
C ASP A 27 -11.08 3.16 12.53
N TYR A 28 -9.89 3.28 11.94
CA TYR A 28 -8.75 3.99 12.53
C TYR A 28 -8.14 5.06 11.61
N ASN A 29 -8.61 5.20 10.37
CA ASN A 29 -8.11 6.19 9.41
C ASN A 29 -9.23 7.04 8.81
N ASP A 30 -9.40 8.24 9.36
CA ASP A 30 -10.40 9.24 8.93
C ASP A 30 -10.27 9.72 7.48
N ASN A 31 -9.21 9.34 6.77
CA ASN A 31 -9.07 9.64 5.34
C ASN A 31 -9.76 8.59 4.46
N ILE A 32 -10.11 7.42 5.00
CA ILE A 32 -10.69 6.31 4.25
C ILE A 32 -12.19 6.27 4.47
N LYS A 33 -12.92 6.31 3.36
CA LYS A 33 -14.39 6.14 3.34
C LYS A 33 -14.75 4.66 3.42
N PHE A 34 -14.09 3.86 2.61
CA PHE A 34 -14.16 2.41 2.66
C PHE A 34 -12.88 1.80 2.09
N SER A 35 -12.64 0.56 2.47
CA SER A 35 -11.59 -0.29 1.95
C SER A 35 -12.13 -1.72 1.96
N ARG A 36 -11.82 -2.48 0.92
CA ARG A 36 -12.28 -3.86 0.81
C ARG A 36 -11.35 -4.73 -0.01
N CYS A 37 -11.12 -5.96 0.44
CA CYS A 37 -10.58 -7.02 -0.41
C CYS A 37 -11.69 -7.54 -1.32
N LEU A 38 -11.53 -7.40 -2.64
CA LEU A 38 -12.50 -7.92 -3.60
C LEU A 38 -12.26 -9.39 -3.92
N THR A 39 -11.00 -9.77 -4.12
CA THR A 39 -10.62 -11.16 -4.40
C THR A 39 -9.18 -11.42 -4.00
N LYS A 40 -8.93 -12.61 -3.45
CA LYS A 40 -7.57 -13.11 -3.20
C LYS A 40 -7.15 -13.95 -4.40
N LEU A 41 -6.02 -13.61 -5.02
CA LEU A 41 -5.44 -14.38 -6.11
C LEU A 41 -4.49 -15.45 -5.56
N THR A 42 -3.74 -15.10 -4.50
CA THR A 42 -2.91 -16.01 -3.70
C THR A 42 -2.87 -15.49 -2.25
N ASP A 43 -2.17 -16.18 -1.35
CA ASP A 43 -1.95 -15.71 0.03
C ASP A 43 -1.20 -14.37 0.13
N ASN A 44 -0.50 -13.99 -0.95
CA ASN A 44 0.38 -12.83 -1.01
C ASN A 44 -0.01 -11.84 -2.10
N VAL A 45 -1.12 -12.08 -2.81
CA VAL A 45 -1.61 -11.23 -3.90
C VAL A 45 -3.12 -11.14 -3.84
N ASP A 46 -3.67 -9.93 -3.80
CA ASP A 46 -5.10 -9.69 -3.85
C ASP A 46 -5.46 -8.51 -4.76
N VAL A 47 -6.75 -8.36 -5.05
CA VAL A 47 -7.30 -7.14 -5.60
C VAL A 47 -8.17 -6.48 -4.55
N ALA A 48 -7.89 -5.21 -4.31
CA ALA A 48 -8.52 -4.38 -3.31
C ALA A 48 -9.16 -3.15 -3.94
N ASN A 49 -10.20 -2.64 -3.28
CA ASN A 49 -10.85 -1.40 -3.65
C ASN A 49 -10.94 -0.46 -2.45
N TYR A 50 -10.47 0.77 -2.67
CA TYR A 50 -10.38 1.81 -1.65
C TYR A 50 -11.16 3.03 -2.13
N ALA A 51 -11.77 3.75 -1.22
CA ALA A 51 -12.16 5.12 -1.47
C ALA A 51 -11.75 6.03 -0.32
N SER A 52 -11.29 7.23 -0.65
CA SER A 52 -11.03 8.28 0.32
C SER A 52 -12.31 9.04 0.69
N ASN A 53 -12.33 9.63 1.87
CA ASN A 53 -13.37 10.61 2.23
C ASN A 53 -13.22 11.87 1.37
N GLU A 54 -14.34 12.54 1.15
CA GLU A 54 -14.33 13.91 0.63
C GLU A 54 -13.79 14.83 1.73
N LYS A 55 -12.77 15.63 1.41
CA LYS A 55 -12.18 16.58 2.37
C LYS A 55 -12.05 17.95 1.71
N PHE A 56 -12.56 18.96 2.40
CA PHE A 56 -12.62 20.34 1.92
C PHE A 56 -13.32 20.44 0.55
N MET A 57 -12.61 20.89 -0.48
CA MET A 57 -13.11 21.01 -1.87
C MET A 57 -12.62 19.87 -2.77
N VAL A 58 -12.13 18.78 -2.18
CA VAL A 58 -11.53 17.67 -2.92
C VAL A 58 -12.45 16.46 -2.87
N SER A 59 -13.05 16.15 -4.02
CA SER A 59 -13.96 15.00 -4.20
C SER A 59 -13.28 13.68 -3.83
N SER A 60 -14.08 12.75 -3.31
CA SER A 60 -13.67 11.37 -3.00
C SER A 60 -13.00 10.69 -4.20
N ARG A 61 -11.86 10.02 -3.96
CA ARG A 61 -11.16 9.23 -4.98
C ARG A 61 -11.35 7.76 -4.70
N GLU A 62 -11.64 7.00 -5.75
CA GLU A 62 -11.79 5.56 -5.69
C GLU A 62 -10.70 4.85 -6.50
N PHE A 63 -10.05 3.89 -5.84
CA PHE A 63 -8.95 3.11 -6.37
C PHE A 63 -9.33 1.63 -6.39
N LEU A 64 -8.86 0.91 -7.42
CA LEU A 64 -8.93 -0.54 -7.53
C LEU A 64 -7.50 -0.93 -7.83
N VAL A 65 -6.94 -1.76 -6.97
CA VAL A 65 -5.51 -1.92 -6.84
C VAL A 65 -5.24 -3.41 -6.69
N GLY A 66 -4.41 -3.95 -7.57
CA GLY A 66 -3.75 -5.22 -7.31
C GLY A 66 -2.65 -5.00 -6.29
N ARG A 67 -2.71 -5.71 -5.16
CA ARG A 67 -1.67 -5.66 -4.13
C ARG A 67 -0.85 -6.94 -4.11
N MET A 68 0.38 -6.81 -3.66
CA MET A 68 1.23 -7.93 -3.31
C MET A 68 2.02 -7.65 -2.02
N ARG A 69 2.35 -8.72 -1.29
CA ARG A 69 3.34 -8.69 -0.21
C ARG A 69 4.43 -9.73 -0.46
N ILE A 70 5.67 -9.39 -0.16
CA ILE A 70 6.78 -10.34 -0.19
C ILE A 70 7.68 -10.15 1.02
N ASN A 71 8.23 -11.26 1.51
CA ASN A 71 9.34 -11.25 2.44
C ASN A 71 10.63 -11.06 1.64
N PHE A 72 11.46 -10.10 2.02
CA PHE A 72 12.71 -9.83 1.32
C PHE A 72 13.80 -9.42 2.31
N GLY A 73 14.87 -10.21 2.36
CA GLY A 73 15.98 -10.01 3.29
C GLY A 73 15.49 -9.99 4.75
N ASN A 74 15.75 -8.89 5.45
CA ASN A 74 15.34 -8.68 6.84
C ASN A 74 14.01 -7.91 7.00
N GLY A 75 13.19 -7.84 5.96
CA GLY A 75 11.94 -7.08 6.00
C GLY A 75 10.91 -7.55 5.00
N TYR A 76 9.96 -6.65 4.73
CA TYR A 76 8.80 -6.91 3.91
C TYR A 76 8.64 -5.78 2.89
N ILE A 77 8.19 -6.14 1.70
CA ILE A 77 7.80 -5.20 0.66
C ILE A 77 6.33 -5.44 0.39
N LEU A 78 5.52 -4.41 0.58
CA LEU A 78 4.16 -4.36 0.07
C LEU A 78 4.17 -3.49 -1.18
N ALA A 79 3.48 -3.92 -2.22
CA ALA A 79 3.36 -3.14 -3.44
C ALA A 79 1.91 -3.14 -3.93
N GLY A 80 1.50 -2.03 -4.51
CA GLY A 80 0.19 -1.86 -5.09
C GLY A 80 0.30 -1.16 -6.44
N ARG A 81 -0.56 -1.54 -7.38
CA ARG A 81 -0.75 -0.83 -8.63
C ARG A 81 -2.22 -0.84 -9.02
N SER A 82 -2.71 0.25 -9.61
CA SER A 82 -4.04 0.24 -10.17
C SER A 82 -4.19 -0.85 -11.22
N CYS A 83 -5.33 -1.54 -11.17
CA CYS A 83 -5.73 -2.54 -12.14
C CYS A 83 -7.14 -2.27 -12.65
N GLU A 84 -7.52 -3.01 -13.68
CA GLU A 84 -8.87 -3.03 -14.25
C GLU A 84 -9.45 -4.43 -14.08
N ILE A 85 -10.74 -4.51 -13.80
CA ILE A 85 -11.51 -5.74 -13.74
C ILE A 85 -12.75 -5.51 -14.59
N ASP A 86 -13.04 -6.45 -15.49
CA ASP A 86 -14.21 -6.39 -16.34
C ASP A 86 -15.50 -6.31 -15.50
N GLY A 87 -16.35 -5.36 -15.83
CA GLY A 87 -17.62 -5.15 -15.14
C GLY A 87 -17.52 -4.45 -13.78
N PHE A 88 -16.32 -4.08 -13.30
CA PHE A 88 -16.19 -3.27 -12.08
C PHE A 88 -16.75 -1.86 -12.32
N LYS A 89 -17.76 -1.47 -11.53
CA LYS A 89 -18.36 -0.14 -11.56
C LYS A 89 -17.89 0.66 -10.36
N SER A 90 -17.35 1.85 -10.60
CA SER A 90 -17.03 2.78 -9.52
C SER A 90 -18.30 3.22 -8.79
N SER A 91 -18.14 3.59 -7.53
CA SER A 91 -19.22 4.10 -6.70
C SER A 91 -19.79 5.40 -7.27
N LYS A 92 -21.06 5.69 -6.97
CA LYS A 92 -21.64 6.99 -7.32
C LYS A 92 -20.89 8.10 -6.55
N ASN A 93 -20.66 9.23 -7.21
CA ASN A 93 -20.00 10.42 -6.65
C ASN A 93 -18.55 10.18 -6.19
N THR A 94 -17.85 9.21 -6.77
CA THR A 94 -16.40 9.04 -6.60
C THR A 94 -15.69 9.25 -7.93
N VAL A 95 -14.50 9.83 -7.89
CA VAL A 95 -13.63 9.94 -9.06
C VAL A 95 -12.69 8.75 -9.08
N ARG A 96 -12.74 7.97 -10.16
CA ARG A 96 -11.81 6.86 -10.40
C ARG A 96 -10.38 7.41 -10.55
N PHE A 97 -9.47 6.99 -9.67
CA PHE A 97 -8.09 7.46 -9.70
C PHE A 97 -7.11 6.32 -10.00
N VAL A 98 -6.06 6.65 -10.74
CA VAL A 98 -5.05 5.68 -11.19
C VAL A 98 -3.78 5.84 -10.36
N LEU A 99 -3.47 4.79 -9.63
CA LEU A 99 -2.25 4.65 -8.86
C LEU A 99 -1.18 3.96 -9.72
N ILE A 100 -0.24 4.77 -10.21
CA ILE A 100 0.77 4.36 -11.20
C ILE A 100 1.77 3.35 -10.62
N LYS A 101 2.24 3.60 -9.40
CA LYS A 101 3.09 2.69 -8.61
C LYS A 101 2.89 3.03 -7.15
N CYS A 102 2.90 2.04 -6.27
CA CYS A 102 2.85 2.21 -4.83
C CYS A 102 3.67 1.11 -4.17
N HIS A 103 4.55 1.47 -3.24
CA HIS A 103 5.27 0.49 -2.43
C HIS A 103 5.48 0.97 -1.02
N GLU A 104 5.45 0.04 -0.08
CA GLU A 104 5.73 0.23 1.32
C GLU A 104 6.80 -0.77 1.73
N ARG A 105 7.77 -0.31 2.53
CA ARG A 105 8.85 -1.15 3.05
C ARG A 105 8.82 -1.13 4.56
N VAL A 106 8.67 -2.31 5.14
CA VAL A 106 8.70 -2.50 6.59
C VAL A 106 9.94 -3.31 6.93
N LEU A 107 10.90 -2.69 7.62
CA LEU A 107 12.19 -3.30 7.94
C LEU A 107 12.24 -3.67 9.42
N LYS A 108 12.85 -4.83 9.74
CA LYS A 108 13.10 -5.21 11.14
C LYS A 108 14.18 -4.31 11.74
N GLY A 109 13.96 -3.85 12.96
CA GLY A 109 14.87 -2.93 13.65
C GLY A 109 16.15 -3.63 14.12
N CYS A 110 17.26 -3.40 13.42
CA CYS A 110 18.63 -3.31 13.95
C CYS A 110 19.69 -2.91 12.90
N GLU A 111 19.41 -2.98 11.59
CA GLU A 111 20.47 -2.86 10.55
C GLU A 111 20.08 -1.95 9.36
N MET A 112 19.38 -0.83 9.64
CA MET A 112 18.92 0.06 8.56
C MET A 112 20.07 0.78 7.81
N GLN A 113 21.20 1.04 8.47
CA GLN A 113 22.35 1.71 7.86
C GLN A 113 23.13 0.81 6.89
N LYS A 114 23.38 -0.46 7.25
CA LYS A 114 24.17 -1.38 6.39
C LYS A 114 23.46 -1.75 5.09
N ILE A 115 22.12 -1.81 5.10
CA ILE A 115 21.31 -2.13 3.91
C ILE A 115 21.20 -0.93 2.95
N LEU A 116 21.14 0.30 3.47
CA LEU A 116 21.20 1.51 2.64
C LEU A 116 22.56 1.64 1.91
N GLU A 117 23.65 1.24 2.56
CA GLU A 117 24.99 1.20 1.96
C GLU A 117 25.12 0.08 0.93
N GLN A 118 24.59 -1.12 1.20
CA GLN A 118 24.57 -2.23 0.24
C GLN A 118 23.72 -1.96 -1.02
N MET A 119 22.66 -1.13 -0.91
CA MET A 119 21.81 -0.78 -2.05
C MET A 119 22.30 0.43 -2.84
N ARG A 120 23.24 1.24 -2.31
CA ARG A 120 23.89 2.33 -3.07
C ARG A 120 24.87 1.82 -4.14
N GLY A 121 25.44 0.63 -3.96
CA GLY A 121 26.44 0.04 -4.87
C GLY A 121 25.90 -0.82 -6.01
N LYS A 122 24.61 -1.17 -6.00
CA LYS A 122 23.99 -1.96 -7.07
C LYS A 122 23.20 -1.03 -7.97
N LYS A 123 23.70 -0.80 -9.19
CA LYS A 123 23.02 -0.10 -10.28
C LYS A 123 21.79 -0.92 -10.71
N LEU A 124 20.74 -0.91 -9.90
CA LEU A 124 19.41 -1.31 -10.33
C LEU A 124 18.86 -0.16 -11.16
N ALA A 125 18.86 -0.39 -12.48
CA ALA A 125 18.13 0.43 -13.42
C ALA A 125 16.67 0.58 -12.92
N SER A 126 16.20 1.82 -12.99
CA SER A 126 14.89 2.33 -12.54
C SER A 126 14.72 2.52 -11.03
N GLU A 127 14.39 3.76 -10.67
CA GLU A 127 14.16 4.26 -9.32
C GLU A 127 12.95 3.57 -8.67
N HIS A 128 13.13 3.02 -7.45
CA HIS A 128 12.07 2.34 -6.71
C HIS A 128 11.58 3.22 -5.55
N ARG A 129 10.39 3.82 -5.72
CA ARG A 129 9.78 4.89 -4.90
C ARG A 129 8.62 4.42 -4.02
N ILE A 130 8.68 4.74 -2.72
CA ILE A 130 7.62 4.44 -1.76
C ILE A 130 6.39 5.25 -2.15
N TRP A 131 5.21 4.63 -2.18
CA TRP A 131 3.98 5.38 -2.13
C TRP A 131 3.15 4.80 -1.00
N LEU A 132 2.59 5.68 -0.19
CA LEU A 132 1.41 5.38 0.59
C LEU A 132 0.29 5.98 -0.25
N ALA A 133 -0.60 5.13 -0.75
CA ALA A 133 -1.86 5.60 -1.30
C ALA A 133 -2.63 6.18 -0.11
N PHE A 134 -2.70 7.50 -0.02
CA PHE A 134 -3.64 8.21 0.85
C PHE A 134 -4.83 8.67 0.00
#